data_AF-B5Y9Y4-F1
#
_entry.id   AF-B5Y9Y4-F1
#
_cell.length_a   1.000
_cell.length_b   1.000
_cell.length_c   1.000
_cell.angle_alpha   90.00
_cell.angle_beta   90.00
_cell.angle_gamma   90.00
#
_symmetry.space_group_name_H-M   'P 1'
#
loop_
_entity.id
_entity.type
_entity.pdbx_description
1 polymer ?
#
loop_
_entity_poly.entity_id
_entity_poly.type
_entity_poly.pdbx_seq_one_letter_code
_entity_poly.pdbx_strand_id
1 'polypeptide(L)'
;MPTQTVKMQGKTLKLTTPYSDKNILKVISATGSNFEVKKQGNVLLVQSVEVTTNVNYVYIPPKVIVQPSNTVARGRSAVLSSGAPTIKQQTWQIKKVDGKVVERKLIKEQIVQQGRDKVVALGQGTYRGEAQEILMVATAYSAEEPGIGTRTAMGTRVRYGVVAVDPKVIPLGTKLYIEGYGYAVAEDVGGKIKGNRIDVYFNTVKECYQWGRRVVKVYVLGKD
;
A
#
# COMPACT_ATOMS: atom_id res chain seq x y z
N MET A 1 48.46 -23.42 -43.14
CA MET A 1 47.07 -23.45 -43.62
C MET A 1 46.27 -22.39 -42.85
N PRO A 2 45.37 -21.63 -43.49
CA PRO A 2 44.57 -20.64 -42.78
C PRO A 2 43.75 -21.32 -41.68
N THR A 3 43.85 -20.80 -40.46
CA THR A 3 43.21 -21.37 -39.27
C THR A 3 42.13 -20.41 -38.79
N GLN A 4 40.91 -20.90 -38.64
CA GLN A 4 39.79 -20.12 -38.09
C GLN A 4 39.68 -20.42 -36.59
N THR A 5 39.43 -19.41 -35.76
CA THR A 5 39.20 -19.61 -34.32
C THR A 5 37.75 -19.32 -33.96
N VAL A 6 37.10 -20.23 -33.24
CA VAL A 6 35.74 -20.05 -32.70
C VAL A 6 35.83 -19.98 -31.19
N LYS A 7 35.24 -18.95 -30.58
CA LYS A 7 35.09 -18.82 -29.12
C LYS A 7 33.63 -18.91 -28.74
N MET A 8 33.26 -19.82 -27.84
CA MET A 8 31.88 -20.03 -27.39
C MET A 8 31.87 -20.46 -25.93
N GLN A 9 31.07 -19.80 -25.08
CA GLN A 9 30.93 -20.13 -23.65
C GLN A 9 32.28 -20.30 -22.91
N GLY A 10 33.25 -19.43 -23.22
CA GLY A 10 34.60 -19.49 -22.63
C GLY A 10 35.53 -20.57 -23.21
N LYS A 11 35.06 -21.44 -24.11
CA LYS A 11 35.88 -22.43 -24.81
C LYS A 11 36.39 -21.86 -26.14
N THR A 12 37.62 -22.21 -26.51
CA THR A 12 38.25 -21.83 -27.78
C THR A 12 38.50 -23.06 -28.63
N LEU A 13 37.99 -23.07 -29.86
CA LEU A 13 38.18 -24.13 -30.86
C LEU A 13 38.96 -23.56 -32.05
N LYS A 14 40.06 -24.22 -32.44
CA LYS A 14 40.80 -23.89 -33.66
C LYS A 14 40.38 -24.87 -34.76
N LEU A 15 39.90 -24.34 -35.87
CA LEU A 15 39.49 -25.10 -37.04
C LEU A 15 40.51 -24.90 -38.15
N THR A 16 41.04 -26.00 -38.66
CA THR A 16 41.83 -26.04 -39.89
C THR A 16 40.92 -26.30 -41.09
N THR A 17 41.32 -25.85 -42.28
CA THR A 17 40.62 -26.06 -43.56
C THR A 17 40.08 -27.49 -43.72
N PRO A 18 38.88 -27.70 -44.33
CA PRO A 18 38.24 -26.84 -45.33
C PRO A 18 36.98 -26.10 -44.83
N TYR A 19 36.90 -25.71 -43.56
CA TYR A 19 35.73 -24.99 -43.06
C TYR A 19 35.79 -23.50 -43.38
N SER A 20 34.91 -23.03 -44.28
CA SER A 20 34.66 -21.60 -44.48
C SER A 20 33.76 -21.03 -43.39
N ASP A 21 33.80 -19.72 -43.14
CA ASP A 21 32.86 -19.04 -42.23
C ASP A 21 31.40 -19.38 -42.57
N LYS A 22 31.07 -19.50 -43.85
CA LYS A 22 29.72 -19.88 -44.32
C LYS A 22 29.32 -21.28 -43.84
N ASN A 23 30.24 -22.23 -43.85
CA ASN A 23 29.99 -23.60 -43.37
C ASN A 23 29.84 -23.64 -41.85
N ILE A 24 30.67 -22.87 -41.12
CA ILE A 24 30.61 -22.78 -39.64
C ILE A 24 29.30 -22.13 -39.18
N LEU A 25 28.90 -21.02 -39.79
CA LEU A 25 27.65 -20.32 -39.49
C LEU A 25 26.42 -21.22 -39.76
N LYS A 26 26.43 -21.99 -40.86
CA LYS A 26 25.36 -22.93 -41.19
C LYS A 26 25.16 -23.99 -40.10
N VAL A 27 26.24 -24.51 -39.53
CA VAL A 27 26.20 -25.49 -38.43
C VAL A 27 25.67 -24.86 -37.15
N ILE A 28 26.15 -23.67 -36.78
CA ILE A 28 25.66 -22.94 -35.59
C ILE A 28 24.16 -22.66 -35.73
N SER A 29 23.68 -22.22 -36.91
CA SER A 29 22.26 -21.99 -37.15
C SER A 29 21.42 -23.27 -37.13
N ALA A 30 21.99 -24.42 -37.50
CA ALA A 30 21.30 -25.72 -37.51
C ALA A 30 21.15 -26.33 -36.12
N THR A 31 21.94 -25.89 -35.12
CA THR A 31 21.83 -26.34 -33.72
C THR A 31 20.67 -25.72 -32.93
N GLY A 32 19.83 -24.90 -33.57
CA GLY A 32 18.51 -24.51 -33.04
C GLY A 32 18.52 -23.55 -31.85
N SER A 33 19.63 -22.87 -31.55
CA SER A 33 19.73 -21.99 -30.38
C SER A 33 20.03 -20.54 -30.77
N ASN A 34 19.45 -19.61 -30.00
CA ASN A 34 19.59 -18.17 -30.14
C ASN A 34 21.05 -17.74 -29.90
N PHE A 35 21.94 -17.82 -30.89
CA PHE A 35 23.32 -17.37 -30.78
C PHE A 35 23.56 -16.11 -31.61
N GLU A 36 24.30 -15.15 -31.06
CA GLU A 36 24.86 -14.03 -31.82
C GLU A 36 26.32 -14.35 -32.18
N VAL A 37 26.68 -14.16 -33.46
CA VAL A 37 28.05 -14.35 -33.95
C VAL A 37 28.66 -13.02 -34.35
N LYS A 38 29.81 -12.67 -33.77
CA LYS A 38 30.60 -11.49 -34.13
C LYS A 38 31.93 -11.91 -34.72
N LYS A 39 32.26 -11.43 -35.92
CA LYS A 39 33.56 -11.66 -36.56
C LYS A 39 34.55 -10.57 -36.17
N GLN A 40 35.74 -10.96 -35.71
CA GLN A 40 36.86 -10.08 -35.40
C GLN A 40 38.12 -10.66 -36.06
N GLY A 41 38.43 -10.20 -37.28
CA GLY A 41 39.50 -10.81 -38.09
C GLY A 41 39.22 -12.29 -38.37
N ASN A 42 40.13 -13.17 -37.93
CA ASN A 42 40.03 -14.63 -38.07
C ASN A 42 39.37 -15.32 -36.86
N VAL A 43 38.69 -14.55 -35.99
CA VAL A 43 37.96 -15.06 -34.82
C VAL A 43 36.45 -14.88 -35.02
N LEU A 44 35.69 -15.95 -34.81
CA LEU A 44 34.24 -15.93 -34.64
C LEU A 44 33.93 -16.04 -33.15
N LEU A 45 33.40 -14.98 -32.56
CA LEU A 45 32.84 -15.01 -31.20
C LEU A 45 31.37 -15.41 -31.30
N VAL A 46 31.00 -16.50 -30.64
CA VAL A 46 29.65 -17.05 -30.61
C VAL A 46 29.14 -16.93 -29.18
N GLN A 47 28.08 -16.15 -28.97
CA GLN A 47 27.51 -15.92 -27.64
C GLN A 47 26.07 -16.40 -27.60
N SER A 48 25.66 -17.06 -26.52
CA SER A 48 24.25 -17.41 -26.35
C SER A 48 23.46 -16.14 -26.01
N VAL A 49 22.27 -16.03 -26.59
CA VAL A 49 21.34 -14.93 -26.37
C VAL A 49 20.02 -15.50 -25.89
N GLU A 50 19.61 -15.12 -24.69
CA GLU A 50 18.32 -15.51 -24.13
C GLU A 50 17.47 -14.25 -23.98
N VAL A 51 16.24 -14.29 -24.48
CA VAL A 51 15.28 -13.20 -24.33
C VAL A 51 14.08 -13.75 -23.58
N THR A 52 13.88 -13.30 -22.35
CA THR A 52 12.74 -13.71 -21.51
C THR A 52 11.87 -12.51 -21.16
N THR A 53 10.62 -12.79 -20.77
CA THR A 53 9.73 -11.79 -20.18
C THR A 53 9.57 -12.06 -18.70
N ASN A 54 9.70 -11.01 -17.90
CA ASN A 54 9.44 -11.03 -16.47
C ASN A 54 8.33 -10.04 -16.14
N VAL A 55 7.46 -10.42 -15.20
CA VAL A 55 6.40 -9.55 -14.69
C VAL A 55 6.74 -9.15 -13.26
N ASN A 56 6.59 -7.88 -12.94
CA ASN A 56 6.62 -7.37 -11.57
C ASN A 56 5.45 -6.42 -11.32
N TYR A 57 5.12 -6.27 -10.03
CA TYR A 57 4.09 -5.34 -9.57
C TYR A 57 4.73 -4.15 -8.86
N VAL A 58 4.25 -2.96 -9.17
CA VAL A 58 4.65 -1.69 -8.55
C VAL A 58 3.45 -1.14 -7.81
N TYR A 59 3.62 -0.90 -6.51
CA TYR A 59 2.61 -0.31 -5.64
C TYR A 59 2.87 1.19 -5.53
N ILE A 60 2.00 2.00 -6.13
CA ILE A 60 2.05 3.45 -5.98
C ILE A 60 1.25 3.81 -4.72
N PRO A 61 1.87 4.45 -3.72
CA PRO A 61 1.17 4.89 -2.51
C PRO A 61 -0.03 5.80 -2.83
N PRO A 62 -1.10 5.77 -2.02
CA PRO A 62 -2.25 6.62 -2.24
C PRO A 62 -1.87 8.10 -2.10
N LYS A 63 -2.47 8.96 -2.94
CA LYS A 63 -2.37 10.41 -2.77
C LYS A 63 -3.03 10.81 -1.44
N VAL A 64 -2.41 11.76 -0.75
CA VAL A 64 -2.97 12.32 0.48
C VAL A 64 -3.81 13.55 0.14
N ILE A 65 -5.10 13.48 0.46
CA ILE A 65 -6.03 14.60 0.38
C ILE A 65 -6.29 15.10 1.79
N VAL A 66 -6.09 16.39 1.99
CA VAL A 66 -6.28 17.06 3.26
C VAL A 66 -7.49 17.98 3.15
N GLN A 67 -8.46 17.85 4.06
CA GLN A 67 -9.69 18.63 4.03
C GLN A 67 -10.06 19.17 5.41
N PRO A 68 -10.65 20.39 5.50
CA PRO A 68 -11.19 20.90 6.76
C PRO A 68 -12.33 20.02 7.31
N SER A 69 -12.46 19.95 8.63
CA SER A 69 -13.54 19.23 9.31
C SER A 69 -13.99 19.94 10.58
N ASN A 70 -15.29 20.22 10.68
CA ASN A 70 -15.91 20.70 11.91
C ASN A 70 -16.09 19.58 12.96
N THR A 71 -16.02 18.32 12.55
CA THR A 71 -16.13 17.15 13.45
C THR A 71 -14.85 16.96 14.27
N VAL A 72 -13.68 17.11 13.64
CA VAL A 72 -12.39 16.93 14.33
C VAL A 72 -12.09 18.16 15.18
N ALA A 73 -11.66 17.95 16.43
CA ALA A 73 -11.30 19.04 17.34
C ALA A 73 -10.24 19.98 16.75
N ARG A 74 -10.39 21.29 17.00
CA ARG A 74 -9.47 22.31 16.50
C ARG A 74 -8.00 21.99 16.82
N GLY A 75 -7.13 22.09 15.81
CA GLY A 75 -5.70 21.81 15.93
C GLY A 75 -5.33 20.32 15.95
N ARG A 76 -6.31 19.43 15.76
CA ARG A 76 -6.08 17.99 15.58
C ARG A 76 -6.27 17.59 14.12
N SER A 77 -5.83 16.39 13.80
CA SER A 77 -6.07 15.75 12.51
C SER A 77 -6.59 14.33 12.72
N ALA A 78 -7.36 13.83 11.78
CA ALA A 78 -7.83 12.45 11.77
C ALA A 78 -7.82 11.85 10.37
N VAL A 79 -7.46 10.56 10.25
CA VAL A 79 -7.60 9.81 9.00
C VAL A 79 -9.07 9.44 8.82
N LEU A 80 -9.70 9.97 7.77
CA LEU A 80 -11.06 9.61 7.38
C LEU A 80 -11.10 8.43 6.40
N SER A 81 -9.99 8.17 5.71
CA SER A 81 -9.79 7.00 4.86
C SER A 81 -8.30 6.72 4.76
N SER A 82 -7.88 5.49 5.03
CA SER A 82 -6.47 5.06 4.89
C SER A 82 -6.01 5.03 3.42
N GLY A 83 -6.95 5.05 2.47
CA GLY A 83 -6.68 4.89 1.04
C GLY A 83 -6.31 3.46 0.66
N ALA A 84 -5.96 3.26 -0.60
CA ALA A 84 -5.42 2.02 -1.14
C ALA A 84 -4.42 2.35 -2.26
N PRO A 85 -3.30 1.63 -2.40
CA PRO A 85 -2.33 1.89 -3.44
C PRO A 85 -2.91 1.59 -4.83
N THR A 86 -2.42 2.30 -5.85
CA THR A 86 -2.60 1.90 -7.24
C THR A 86 -1.57 0.83 -7.56
N ILE A 87 -2.01 -0.29 -8.13
CA ILE A 87 -1.12 -1.39 -8.52
C ILE A 87 -0.89 -1.31 -10.02
N LYS A 88 0.37 -1.16 -10.42
CA LYS A 88 0.82 -1.26 -11.81
C LYS A 88 1.49 -2.62 -12.03
N GLN A 89 1.14 -3.27 -13.12
CA GLN A 89 1.89 -4.41 -13.63
C GLN A 89 2.86 -3.91 -14.70
N GLN A 90 4.12 -4.29 -14.56
CA GLN A 90 5.17 -4.02 -15.54
C GLN A 90 5.67 -5.35 -16.13
N THR A 91 5.76 -5.40 -17.45
CA THR A 91 6.37 -6.51 -18.17
C THR A 91 7.71 -6.04 -18.74
N TRP A 92 8.77 -6.70 -18.33
CA TRP A 92 10.14 -6.44 -18.75
C TRP A 92 10.62 -7.53 -19.67
N GLN A 93 11.21 -7.14 -20.79
CA GLN A 93 12.02 -8.01 -21.61
C GLN A 93 13.45 -8.00 -21.05
N ILE A 94 14.01 -9.18 -20.78
CA ILE A 94 15.36 -9.35 -20.25
C ILE A 94 16.19 -10.04 -21.32
N LYS A 95 17.20 -9.35 -21.85
CA LYS A 95 18.20 -9.95 -22.73
C LYS A 95 19.39 -10.40 -21.89
N LYS A 96 19.75 -11.68 -21.98
CA LYS A 96 20.98 -12.22 -21.43
C LYS A 96 21.93 -12.63 -22.55
N VAL A 97 23.21 -12.34 -22.37
CA VAL A 97 24.29 -12.81 -23.23
C VAL A 97 25.23 -13.66 -22.39
N ASP A 98 25.45 -14.91 -22.79
CA ASP A 98 26.23 -15.90 -22.03
C ASP A 98 25.78 -16.00 -20.56
N GLY A 99 24.45 -16.00 -20.34
CA GLY A 99 23.82 -16.08 -19.03
C GLY A 99 23.81 -14.77 -18.22
N LYS A 100 24.51 -13.72 -18.65
CA LYS A 100 24.56 -12.41 -17.97
C LYS A 100 23.51 -11.46 -18.54
N VAL A 101 22.73 -10.81 -17.68
CA VAL A 101 21.77 -9.79 -18.12
C VAL A 101 22.52 -8.61 -18.73
N VAL A 102 22.25 -8.30 -19.99
CA VAL A 102 22.85 -7.15 -20.72
C VAL A 102 21.84 -6.05 -21.00
N GLU A 103 20.55 -6.36 -21.02
CA GLU A 103 19.49 -5.38 -21.29
C GLU A 103 18.23 -5.72 -20.49
N ARG A 104 17.58 -4.68 -19.98
CA ARG A 104 16.22 -4.74 -19.43
C ARG A 104 15.40 -3.66 -20.11
N LYS A 105 14.35 -4.06 -20.83
CA LYS A 105 13.46 -3.13 -21.53
C LYS A 105 12.06 -3.27 -20.99
N LEU A 106 11.49 -2.19 -20.46
CA LEU A 106 10.07 -2.14 -20.14
C LEU A 106 9.28 -2.18 -21.45
N ILE A 107 8.49 -3.22 -21.66
CA ILE A 107 7.74 -3.42 -22.91
C ILE A 107 6.24 -3.21 -22.74
N LYS A 108 5.73 -3.31 -21.50
CA LYS A 108 4.33 -3.00 -21.19
C LYS A 108 4.21 -2.51 -19.76
N GLU A 109 3.40 -1.47 -19.56
CA GLU A 109 2.92 -1.04 -18.25
C GLU A 109 1.40 -0.90 -18.31
N GLN A 110 0.71 -1.36 -17.28
CA GLN A 110 -0.73 -1.20 -17.15
C GLN A 110 -1.12 -1.08 -15.67
N ILE A 111 -2.12 -0.25 -15.38
CA ILE A 111 -2.77 -0.23 -14.07
C ILE A 111 -3.68 -1.47 -14.02
N VAL A 112 -3.44 -2.35 -13.04
CA VAL A 112 -4.27 -3.54 -12.81
C VAL A 112 -5.27 -3.33 -11.68
N GLN A 113 -5.01 -2.36 -10.79
CA GLN A 113 -5.95 -1.95 -9.77
C GLN A 113 -5.79 -0.46 -9.49
N GLN A 114 -6.87 0.29 -9.67
CA GLN A 114 -6.90 1.71 -9.30
C GLN A 114 -6.95 1.84 -7.77
N GLY A 115 -6.07 2.66 -7.23
CA GLY A 115 -6.03 2.99 -5.80
C GLY A 115 -7.17 3.92 -5.37
N ARG A 116 -7.19 4.20 -4.07
CA ARG A 116 -8.08 5.19 -3.45
C ARG A 116 -7.26 6.16 -2.64
N ASP A 117 -7.62 7.43 -2.67
CA ASP A 117 -6.91 8.46 -1.92
C ASP A 117 -7.00 8.24 -0.41
N LYS A 118 -5.92 8.58 0.29
CA LYS A 118 -5.90 8.70 1.74
C LYS A 118 -6.48 10.07 2.08
N VAL A 119 -7.51 10.12 2.91
CA VAL A 119 -8.17 11.36 3.32
C VAL A 119 -7.84 11.66 4.76
N VAL A 120 -7.29 12.86 5.01
CA VAL A 120 -6.98 13.37 6.34
C VAL A 120 -7.81 14.62 6.59
N ALA A 121 -8.58 14.61 7.67
CA ALA A 121 -9.30 15.78 8.16
C ALA A 121 -8.39 16.67 9.02
N LEU A 122 -8.46 17.98 8.82
CA LEU A 122 -7.91 18.99 9.72
C LEU A 122 -9.03 19.61 10.55
N GLY A 123 -8.89 19.55 11.86
CA GLY A 123 -9.93 19.95 12.79
C GLY A 123 -10.11 21.45 12.91
N GLN A 124 -11.37 21.86 12.83
CA GLN A 124 -11.88 23.21 13.10
C GLN A 124 -12.97 23.17 14.20
N GLY A 125 -13.33 21.98 14.67
CA GLY A 125 -14.38 21.77 15.67
C GLY A 125 -14.05 22.41 17.01
N THR A 126 -14.83 23.42 17.38
CA THR A 126 -14.80 24.05 18.70
C THR A 126 -16.19 24.03 19.29
N TYR A 127 -16.32 23.57 20.51
CA TYR A 127 -17.55 23.72 21.27
C TYR A 127 -17.45 24.95 22.20
N ARG A 128 -18.48 25.79 22.19
CA ARG A 128 -18.57 27.03 22.99
C ARG A 128 -19.90 27.17 23.73
N GLY A 129 -20.69 26.10 23.76
CA GLY A 129 -22.00 26.11 24.42
C GLY A 129 -21.93 25.68 25.87
N GLU A 130 -23.08 25.77 26.53
CA GLU A 130 -23.31 25.18 27.84
C GLU A 130 -24.03 23.85 27.65
N ALA A 131 -23.44 22.77 28.17
CA ALA A 131 -24.02 21.44 28.19
C ALA A 131 -23.58 20.74 29.47
N GLN A 132 -24.29 19.66 29.82
CA GLN A 132 -23.86 18.78 30.88
C GLN A 132 -22.45 18.24 30.57
N GLU A 133 -21.51 18.54 31.45
CA GLU A 133 -20.13 18.04 31.41
C GLU A 133 -20.04 16.74 32.23
N ILE A 134 -19.38 15.74 31.67
CA ILE A 134 -19.05 14.49 32.36
C ILE A 134 -17.55 14.22 32.16
N LEU A 135 -16.82 14.05 33.27
CA LEU A 135 -15.45 13.54 33.22
C LEU A 135 -15.47 12.02 33.00
N MET A 136 -14.82 11.58 31.93
CA MET A 136 -14.79 10.17 31.54
C MET A 136 -13.36 9.70 31.27
N VAL A 137 -13.09 8.43 31.59
CA VAL A 137 -11.88 7.75 31.11
C VAL A 137 -12.12 7.35 29.65
N ALA A 138 -11.40 8.00 28.73
CA ALA A 138 -11.41 7.71 27.32
C ALA A 138 -10.31 6.72 26.93
N THR A 139 -10.68 5.72 26.13
CA THR A 139 -9.78 4.88 25.33
C THR A 139 -10.08 5.09 23.85
N ALA A 140 -9.40 4.36 22.98
CA ALA A 140 -9.70 4.34 21.55
C ALA A 140 -9.70 2.92 21.00
N TYR A 141 -10.48 2.70 19.94
CA TYR A 141 -10.57 1.43 19.22
C TYR A 141 -10.61 1.64 17.71
N SER A 142 -10.22 0.61 16.96
CA SER A 142 -10.28 0.60 15.49
C SER A 142 -10.74 -0.74 14.94
N ALA A 143 -11.46 -0.72 13.82
CA ALA A 143 -11.82 -1.94 13.09
C ALA A 143 -10.63 -2.56 12.34
N GLU A 144 -9.46 -1.91 12.33
CA GLU A 144 -8.20 -2.52 11.90
C GLU A 144 -7.62 -3.50 12.94
N GLU A 145 -8.12 -3.48 14.19
CA GLU A 145 -7.69 -4.41 15.23
C GLU A 145 -8.32 -5.80 15.04
N PRO A 146 -7.55 -6.90 15.25
CA PRO A 146 -8.09 -8.25 15.15
C PRO A 146 -9.28 -8.48 16.08
N GLY A 147 -10.38 -9.02 15.52
CA GLY A 147 -11.59 -9.34 16.29
C GLY A 147 -12.55 -8.16 16.51
N ILE A 148 -12.25 -6.97 16.01
CA ILE A 148 -13.16 -5.82 16.05
C ILE A 148 -13.98 -5.74 14.76
N GLY A 149 -15.30 -5.70 14.90
CA GLY A 149 -16.22 -5.59 13.77
C GLY A 149 -16.32 -4.17 13.19
N THR A 150 -16.92 -4.05 12.00
CA THR A 150 -17.11 -2.75 11.34
C THR A 150 -18.49 -2.13 11.59
N ARG A 151 -19.30 -2.73 12.47
CA ARG A 151 -20.68 -2.29 12.76
C ARG A 151 -20.83 -1.98 14.24
N THR A 152 -21.53 -0.89 14.52
CA THR A 152 -21.86 -0.45 15.87
C THR A 152 -23.06 -1.20 16.42
N ALA A 153 -23.34 -1.05 17.72
CA ALA A 153 -24.56 -1.52 18.36
C ALA A 153 -25.85 -0.96 17.71
N MET A 154 -25.81 0.25 17.15
CA MET A 154 -26.92 0.83 16.37
C MET A 154 -27.00 0.31 14.92
N GLY A 155 -26.11 -0.59 14.51
CA GLY A 155 -26.09 -1.20 13.16
C GLY A 155 -25.43 -0.35 12.07
N THR A 156 -25.00 0.88 12.41
CA THR A 156 -24.27 1.78 11.52
C THR A 156 -22.84 1.29 11.29
N ARG A 157 -22.17 1.79 10.25
CA ARG A 157 -20.74 1.55 10.07
C ARG A 157 -19.93 2.46 10.98
N VAL A 158 -18.91 1.89 11.60
CA VAL A 158 -17.91 2.67 12.35
C VAL A 158 -17.19 3.65 11.43
N ARG A 159 -16.94 4.85 11.95
CA ARG A 159 -16.27 5.97 11.28
C ARG A 159 -15.83 6.95 12.36
N TYR A 160 -14.87 7.82 12.05
CA TYR A 160 -14.52 8.91 12.95
C TYR A 160 -15.78 9.68 13.39
N GLY A 161 -15.88 9.98 14.69
CA GLY A 161 -17.08 10.56 15.30
C GLY A 161 -18.05 9.52 15.87
N VAL A 162 -17.78 8.22 15.76
CA VAL A 162 -18.50 7.17 16.50
C VAL A 162 -17.81 6.91 17.82
N VAL A 163 -18.59 6.74 18.88
CA VAL A 163 -18.07 6.33 20.20
C VAL A 163 -18.88 5.19 20.80
N ALA A 164 -18.19 4.34 21.57
CA ALA A 164 -18.82 3.38 22.45
C ALA A 164 -19.00 3.96 23.85
N VAL A 165 -20.16 3.75 24.44
CA VAL A 165 -20.53 4.27 25.77
C VAL A 165 -21.22 3.20 26.62
N ASP A 166 -21.42 3.51 27.90
CA ASP A 166 -22.43 2.84 28.72
C ASP A 166 -23.80 3.51 28.51
N PRO A 167 -24.81 2.82 27.92
CA PRO A 167 -26.13 3.41 27.67
C PRO A 167 -26.87 3.88 28.94
N LYS A 168 -26.48 3.39 30.12
CA LYS A 168 -27.04 3.85 31.40
C LYS A 168 -26.54 5.24 31.80
N VAL A 169 -25.39 5.67 31.27
CA VAL A 169 -24.78 6.99 31.53
C VAL A 169 -25.04 7.93 30.36
N ILE A 170 -24.78 7.47 29.14
CA ILE A 170 -25.03 8.23 27.90
C ILE A 170 -25.88 7.35 26.97
N PRO A 171 -27.17 7.67 26.77
CA PRO A 171 -28.03 6.90 25.87
C PRO A 171 -27.50 6.85 24.44
N LEU A 172 -27.68 5.73 23.73
CA LEU A 172 -27.29 5.62 22.32
C LEU A 172 -28.03 6.64 21.44
N GLY A 173 -27.36 7.18 20.42
CA GLY A 173 -27.82 8.26 19.53
C GLY A 173 -27.51 9.67 20.05
N THR A 174 -27.03 9.80 21.29
CA THR A 174 -26.67 11.10 21.88
C THR A 174 -25.50 11.73 21.14
N LYS A 175 -25.63 13.00 20.77
CA LYS A 175 -24.56 13.84 20.22
C LYS A 175 -23.68 14.35 21.34
N LEU A 176 -22.38 14.36 21.11
CA LEU A 176 -21.35 14.70 22.08
C LEU A 176 -20.32 15.65 21.48
N TYR A 177 -19.67 16.42 22.34
CA TYR A 177 -18.34 16.98 22.06
C TYR A 177 -17.34 16.44 23.08
N ILE A 178 -16.22 15.91 22.61
CA ILE A 178 -15.19 15.28 23.44
C ILE A 178 -13.91 16.07 23.28
N GLU A 179 -13.36 16.60 24.39
CA GLU A 179 -12.14 17.41 24.32
C GLU A 179 -10.97 16.64 23.72
N GLY A 180 -10.29 17.28 22.76
CA GLY A 180 -9.17 16.69 22.03
C GLY A 180 -9.56 15.69 20.94
N TYR A 181 -10.83 15.30 20.81
CA TYR A 181 -11.34 14.43 19.75
C TYR A 181 -12.29 15.19 18.81
N GLY A 182 -13.31 15.85 19.38
CA GLY A 182 -14.27 16.67 18.65
C GLY A 182 -15.69 16.13 18.76
N TYR A 183 -16.52 16.40 17.75
CA TYR A 183 -17.91 15.98 17.73
C TYR A 183 -18.04 14.47 17.50
N ALA A 184 -18.97 13.88 18.23
CA ALA A 184 -19.24 12.46 18.15
C ALA A 184 -20.72 12.12 18.38
N VAL A 185 -21.08 10.87 18.07
CA VAL A 185 -22.39 10.28 18.35
C VAL A 185 -22.17 8.94 19.05
N ALA A 186 -22.90 8.73 20.14
CA ALA A 186 -22.92 7.48 20.90
C ALA A 186 -23.65 6.39 20.11
N GLU A 187 -22.99 5.75 19.15
CA GLU A 187 -23.61 4.73 18.29
C GLU A 187 -23.32 3.29 18.75
N ASP A 188 -22.37 3.11 19.67
CA ASP A 188 -21.82 1.79 19.98
C ASP A 188 -21.79 1.46 21.48
N VAL A 189 -21.59 0.18 21.80
CA VAL A 189 -21.39 -0.30 23.17
C VAL A 189 -20.19 -1.23 23.25
N GLY A 190 -19.55 -1.28 24.42
CA GLY A 190 -18.46 -2.22 24.68
C GLY A 190 -18.65 -2.97 25.99
N GLY A 191 -18.24 -4.24 26.03
CA GLY A 191 -18.32 -5.06 27.25
C GLY A 191 -17.56 -4.43 28.44
N LYS A 192 -16.42 -3.78 28.17
CA LYS A 192 -15.58 -3.10 29.17
C LYS A 192 -15.88 -1.60 29.32
N ILE A 193 -16.79 -1.06 28.51
CA ILE A 193 -17.19 0.35 28.53
C ILE A 193 -18.42 0.46 29.43
N LYS A 194 -18.14 0.64 30.72
CA LYS A 194 -19.13 0.70 31.81
C LYS A 194 -18.89 1.92 32.70
N GLY A 195 -19.97 2.55 33.17
CA GLY A 195 -19.93 3.79 33.94
C GLY A 195 -19.34 4.95 33.14
N ASN A 196 -18.50 5.77 33.80
CA ASN A 196 -17.86 6.94 33.19
C ASN A 196 -16.64 6.55 32.33
N ARG A 197 -16.85 5.62 31.39
CA ARG A 197 -15.89 5.21 30.37
C ARG A 197 -16.47 5.45 28.99
N ILE A 198 -15.60 5.86 28.07
CA ILE A 198 -15.94 6.11 26.68
C ILE A 198 -14.83 5.58 25.79
N ASP A 199 -15.18 5.01 24.64
CA ASP A 199 -14.20 4.53 23.66
C ASP A 199 -14.39 5.29 22.35
N VAL A 200 -13.37 6.01 21.89
CA VAL A 200 -13.46 6.79 20.66
C VAL A 200 -12.96 5.99 19.46
N TYR A 201 -13.69 6.04 18.35
CA TYR A 201 -13.28 5.33 17.15
C TYR A 201 -12.23 6.11 16.36
N PHE A 202 -11.19 5.41 15.89
CA PHE A 202 -10.29 5.90 14.84
C PHE A 202 -10.22 4.90 13.68
N ASN A 203 -10.00 5.43 12.47
CA ASN A 203 -9.88 4.60 11.28
C ASN A 203 -8.56 3.82 11.23
N THR A 204 -7.58 4.16 12.07
CA THR A 204 -6.30 3.46 12.12
C THR A 204 -5.88 3.10 13.54
N VAL A 205 -5.25 1.92 13.70
CA VAL A 205 -4.66 1.50 14.98
C VAL A 205 -3.58 2.50 15.45
N LYS A 206 -2.85 3.11 14.50
CA LYS A 206 -1.83 4.13 14.81
C LYS A 206 -2.43 5.32 15.56
N GLU A 207 -3.60 5.79 15.16
CA GLU A 207 -4.28 6.90 15.84
C GLU A 207 -4.80 6.49 17.21
N CYS A 208 -5.27 5.25 17.38
CA CYS A 208 -5.62 4.71 18.70
C CYS A 208 -4.44 4.75 19.67
N TYR A 209 -3.24 4.37 19.23
CA TYR A 209 -2.03 4.46 20.05
C TYR A 209 -1.62 5.91 20.36
N GLN A 210 -1.74 6.82 19.40
CA GLN A 210 -1.47 8.25 19.62
C GLN A 210 -2.49 8.89 20.58
N TRP A 211 -3.72 8.39 20.59
CA TRP A 211 -4.72 8.76 21.58
C TRP A 211 -4.40 8.17 22.96
N GLY A 212 -4.15 6.87 23.08
CA GLY A 212 -3.91 6.22 24.36
C GLY A 212 -5.07 6.40 25.35
N ARG A 213 -4.87 5.98 26.60
CA ARG A 213 -5.87 6.14 27.67
C ARG A 213 -5.70 7.49 28.36
N ARG A 214 -6.79 8.23 28.55
CA ARG A 214 -6.77 9.56 29.16
C ARG A 214 -8.10 9.90 29.83
N VAL A 215 -8.09 10.88 30.72
CA VAL A 215 -9.34 11.48 31.22
C VAL A 215 -9.67 12.66 30.31
N VAL A 216 -10.93 12.75 29.88
CA VAL A 216 -11.43 13.83 29.02
C VAL A 216 -12.73 14.38 29.57
N LYS A 217 -13.00 15.64 29.25
CA LYS A 217 -14.34 16.24 29.39
C LYS A 217 -15.20 15.85 28.19
N VAL A 218 -16.39 15.35 28.48
CA VAL A 218 -17.42 15.02 27.50
C VAL A 218 -18.62 15.92 27.75
N TYR A 219 -19.02 16.67 26.73
CA TYR A 219 -20.18 17.55 26.76
C TYR A 219 -21.35 16.86 26.05
N VAL A 220 -22.47 16.70 26.75
CA VAL A 220 -23.68 16.01 26.27
C VAL A 220 -24.60 17.00 25.56
N LEU A 221 -24.72 16.89 24.24
CA LEU A 221 -25.41 17.86 23.38
C LEU A 221 -26.89 17.51 23.11
N GLY A 222 -27.35 16.34 23.57
CA GLY A 222 -28.70 15.84 23.34
C GLY A 222 -28.86 14.96 22.10
N LYS A 223 -30.11 14.64 21.77
CA LYS A 223 -30.51 13.92 20.56
C LYS A 223 -31.39 14.84 19.73
N ASP A 224 -31.40 14.64 18.41
CA ASP A 224 -32.46 15.20 17.57
C ASP A 224 -33.78 14.49 17.84
#